data_AF-A0A517M1I4-F1
#
_entry.id   AF-A0A517M1I4-F1
#
_cell.length_a   1.000
_cell.length_b   1.000
_cell.length_c   1.000
_cell.angle_alpha   90.00
_cell.angle_beta   90.00
_cell.angle_gamma   90.00
#
_symmetry.space_group_name_H-M   'P 1'
#
loop_
_entity.id
_entity.type
_entity.pdbx_description
1 polymer ?
#
loop_
_entity_poly.entity_id
_entity_poly.type
_entity_poly.pdbx_seq_one_letter_code
_entity_poly.pdbx_strand_id
1 'polypeptide(L)' 'MANSPLTPGQLEQLADMIAERVVKQPRCLGKAELAQKLGVSTSTVERLMAEKKIPVIRAARRVLFDIEAVLAALSTNNEE' A
#
# COMPACT_ATOMS: atom_id res chain seq x y z
N MET A 1 3.76 -41.09 -0.86
CA MET A 1 3.45 -39.70 -0.50
C MET A 1 2.37 -39.24 -1.47
N ALA A 2 1.11 -39.18 -1.03
CA ALA A 2 -0.03 -38.90 -1.90
C ALA A 2 -0.08 -37.40 -2.22
N ASN A 3 0.16 -37.04 -3.48
CA ASN A 3 -0.01 -35.68 -3.98
C ASN A 3 -1.44 -35.59 -4.53
N SER A 4 -2.41 -35.43 -3.63
CA SER A 4 -3.82 -35.26 -4.03
C SER A 4 -3.95 -33.96 -4.82
N PRO A 5 -4.45 -33.98 -6.06
CA PRO A 5 -4.69 -32.75 -6.81
C PRO A 5 -5.75 -31.94 -6.06
N LEU A 6 -5.41 -30.67 -5.77
CA LEU A 6 -6.34 -29.73 -5.15
C LEU A 6 -7.61 -29.66 -6.01
N THR A 7 -8.76 -29.85 -5.37
CA THR A 7 -10.05 -29.73 -6.07
C THR A 7 -10.33 -28.25 -6.40
N PRO A 8 -11.07 -27.95 -7.48
CA PRO A 8 -11.34 -26.56 -7.89
C PRO A 8 -11.98 -25.72 -6.77
N GLY A 9 -12.90 -26.29 -5.97
CA GLY A 9 -13.47 -25.57 -4.82
C GLY A 9 -12.46 -25.25 -3.70
N GLN A 10 -11.43 -26.07 -3.51
CA GLN A 10 -10.34 -25.77 -2.57
C GLN A 10 -9.42 -24.68 -3.09
N LEU A 11 -9.23 -24.59 -4.41
CA LEU A 11 -8.48 -23.49 -5.04
C LEU A 11 -9.25 -22.17 -4.92
N GLU A 12 -10.57 -22.18 -5.08
CA GLU A 12 -11.41 -21.00 -4.88
C GLU A 12 -11.35 -20.49 -3.43
N GLN A 13 -11.48 -21.38 -2.44
CA GLN A 13 -11.31 -20.99 -1.03
C GLN A 13 -9.91 -20.44 -0.73
N LEU A 14 -8.87 -21.03 -1.32
CA LEU A 14 -7.51 -20.51 -1.15
C LEU A 14 -7.35 -19.13 -1.79
N ALA A 15 -7.93 -18.94 -2.98
CA ALA A 15 -7.89 -17.67 -3.71
C ALA A 15 -8.58 -16.55 -2.92
N ASP A 16 -9.74 -16.82 -2.35
CA ASP A 16 -10.48 -15.86 -1.52
C ASP A 16 -9.70 -15.49 -0.25
N MET A 17 -9.11 -16.50 0.42
CA MET A 17 -8.30 -16.29 1.62
C MET A 17 -6.98 -15.55 1.33
N ILE A 18 -6.40 -15.74 0.15
CA ILE A 18 -5.23 -14.97 -0.32
C ILE A 18 -5.67 -13.55 -0.70
N ALA A 19 -6.79 -13.37 -1.39
CA ALA A 19 -7.30 -12.05 -1.75
C ALA A 19 -7.54 -11.20 -0.50
N GLU A 20 -8.16 -11.75 0.55
CA GLU A 20 -8.38 -11.04 1.81
C GLU A 20 -7.07 -10.67 2.51
N ARG A 21 -6.06 -11.55 2.45
CA ARG A 21 -4.72 -11.29 3.01
C ARG A 21 -3.90 -10.29 2.21
N VAL A 22 -4.01 -10.30 0.89
CA VAL A 22 -3.30 -9.37 -0.01
C VAL A 22 -3.92 -7.98 0.09
N VAL A 23 -5.23 -7.88 0.25
CA VAL A 23 -5.92 -6.61 0.53
C VAL A 23 -5.49 -6.03 1.88
N LYS A 24 -5.29 -6.87 2.91
CA LYS A 24 -4.88 -6.43 4.26
C LYS A 24 -3.38 -6.21 4.45
N GLN A 25 -2.54 -6.39 3.43
CA GLN A 25 -1.11 -6.13 3.58
C GLN A 25 -0.81 -4.65 3.34
N PRO A 26 -0.33 -3.90 4.36
CA PRO A 26 0.13 -2.53 4.17
C PRO A 26 1.32 -2.53 3.22
N ARG A 27 1.08 -2.20 1.95
CA ARG A 27 2.14 -2.05 0.95
C ARG A 27 2.89 -0.77 1.26
N CYS A 28 4.00 -0.93 1.97
CA CYS A 28 4.99 0.13 2.14
C CYS A 28 5.66 0.42 0.78
N LEU A 29 5.36 1.58 0.20
CA LEU A 29 5.91 2.05 -1.06
C LEU A 29 7.07 3.02 -0.84
N GLY A 30 8.05 3.02 -1.75
CA GLY A 30 9.05 4.08 -1.80
C GLY A 30 8.50 5.36 -2.44
N LYS A 31 9.25 6.48 -2.38
CA LYS A 31 8.83 7.76 -2.99
C LYS A 31 8.42 7.65 -4.46
N ALA A 32 9.23 6.97 -5.29
CA ALA A 32 8.97 6.85 -6.72
C ALA A 32 7.69 6.04 -7.00
N GLU A 33 7.49 4.94 -6.28
CA GLU A 33 6.29 4.12 -6.38
C GLU A 33 5.03 4.88 -5.91
N LEU A 34 5.16 5.63 -4.80
CA LEU A 34 4.07 6.45 -4.29
C LEU A 34 3.68 7.54 -5.30
N ALA A 35 4.67 8.21 -5.91
CA ALA A 35 4.46 9.22 -6.93
C ALA A 35 3.70 8.65 -8.15
N GLN A 36 4.13 7.48 -8.65
CA GLN A 36 3.43 6.79 -9.72
C GLN A 36 1.99 6.41 -9.34
N LYS A 37 1.77 5.92 -8.11
CA LYS A 37 0.45 5.52 -7.64
C LYS A 37 -0.52 6.69 -7.46
N LEU A 38 -0.03 7.85 -7.01
CA LEU A 38 -0.84 9.06 -6.90
C LEU A 38 -0.97 9.82 -8.23
N GLY A 39 -0.19 9.45 -9.26
CA GLY A 39 -0.15 10.20 -10.53
C GLY A 39 0.47 11.59 -10.36
N VAL A 40 1.36 11.77 -9.39
CA VAL A 40 2.02 13.06 -9.09
C VAL A 40 3.53 12.95 -9.25
N SER A 41 4.21 14.09 -9.36
CA SER A 41 5.68 14.12 -9.38
C SER A 41 6.27 13.73 -8.02
N THR A 42 7.47 13.15 -8.03
CA THR A 42 8.23 12.86 -6.79
C THR A 42 8.47 14.12 -5.96
N SER A 43 8.67 15.28 -6.60
CA SER A 43 8.81 16.56 -5.92
C SER A 43 7.55 16.95 -5.15
N THR A 44 6.36 16.60 -5.65
CA THR A 44 5.08 16.81 -4.94
C THR A 44 5.01 15.93 -3.70
N VAL A 45 5.43 14.66 -3.81
CA VAL A 45 5.52 13.76 -2.65
C VAL A 45 6.49 14.29 -1.60
N GLU A 46 7.63 14.84 -2.01
CA GLU A 46 8.59 15.47 -1.08
C GLU A 46 8.01 16.71 -0.41
N ARG A 47 7.25 17.53 -1.13
CA ARG A 47 6.55 18.69 -0.58
C ARG A 47 5.53 18.26 0.47
N LEU A 48 4.66 17.31 0.13
CA LEU A 48 3.64 16.76 1.05
C LEU A 48 4.27 16.14 2.30
N MET A 49 5.41 15.46 2.13
CA MET A 49 6.21 14.95 3.24
C MET A 49 6.77 16.08 4.12
N ALA A 50 7.33 17.13 3.53
CA ALA A 50 7.89 18.27 4.25
C ALA A 50 6.81 19.07 5.00
N GLU A 51 5.63 19.23 4.38
CA GLU A 51 4.44 19.86 4.94
C GLU A 51 3.73 18.97 5.97
N LYS A 52 4.21 17.74 6.23
CA LYS A 52 3.61 16.74 7.12
C LYS A 52 2.15 16.41 6.78
N LYS A 53 1.75 16.61 5.53
CA LYS A 53 0.40 16.31 5.02
C LYS A 53 0.19 14.82 4.77
N ILE A 54 1.27 14.04 4.68
CA ILE A 54 1.23 12.59 4.51
C ILE A 54 2.06 11.86 5.57
N PRO A 55 1.62 10.69 6.04
CA PRO A 55 2.36 9.87 6.99
C PRO A 55 3.60 9.24 6.34
N VAL A 56 4.69 9.19 7.11
CA VAL A 56 6.00 8.76 6.63
C VAL A 56 6.57 7.70 7.56
N ILE A 57 6.95 6.56 7.02
CA ILE A 57 7.59 5.47 7.75
C ILE A 57 9.09 5.52 7.47
N ARG A 58 9.87 5.86 8.48
CA ARG A 58 11.34 5.89 8.37
C ARG A 58 11.92 4.57 8.86
N ALA A 59 12.28 3.70 7.91
CA ALA A 59 12.94 2.42 8.19
C ALA A 59 14.46 2.57 8.00
N ALA A 60 15.17 2.87 9.09
CA ALA A 60 16.62 3.11 9.13
C ALA A 60 17.10 4.19 8.13
N ARG A 61 17.52 3.79 6.92
CA ARG A 61 18.00 4.68 5.85
C ARG A 61 17.00 4.88 4.72
N ARG A 62 15.84 4.22 4.77
CA ARG A 62 14.80 4.27 3.73
C ARG A 62 13.57 4.99 4.25
N VAL A 63 12.97 5.75 3.35
CA VAL A 63 11.68 6.40 3.57
C VAL A 63 10.63 5.59 2.81
N LEU A 64 9.68 5.05 3.55
CA LEU A 64 8.57 4.27 3.06
C LEU A 64 7.27 4.98 3.40
N PHE A 65 6.24 4.67 2.63
CA PHE A 65 4.92 5.27 2.76
C PHE A 65 3.88 4.17 2.69
N ASP A 66 2.97 4.16 3.64
CA ASP A 66 1.81 3.29 3.56
C ASP A 66 0.73 3.96 2.71
N ILE A 67 0.30 3.31 1.64
CA ILE A 67 -0.61 3.92 0.67
C ILE A 67 -1.99 4.20 1.28
N GLU A 68 -2.49 3.35 2.16
CA GLU A 68 -3.79 3.54 2.80
C GLU A 68 -3.73 4.72 3.77
N ALA A 69 -2.68 4.80 4.59
CA ALA A 69 -2.47 5.92 5.50
C ALA A 69 -2.29 7.24 4.74
N VAL A 70 -1.60 7.23 3.58
CA VAL A 70 -1.45 8.41 2.72
C VAL A 70 -2.79 8.84 2.13
N LEU A 71 -3.58 7.91 1.60
CA LEU A 71 -4.90 8.20 1.05
C LEU A 71 -5.84 8.75 2.14
N ALA A 72 -5.87 8.12 3.32
CA ALA A 72 -6.66 8.58 4.45
C ALA A 72 -6.29 10.01 4.87
N ALA A 73 -5.00 10.31 4.98
CA ALA A 73 -4.53 11.65 5.32
C ALA A 73 -4.91 12.69 4.25
N LEU A 74 -4.80 12.33 2.97
CA LEU A 74 -5.18 13.22 1.87
C LEU A 74 -6.69 13.46 1.80
N SER A 75 -7.50 12.44 2.05
CA SER A 75 -8.97 12.56 2.13
C SER A 75 -9.38 13.50 3.27
N THR A 76 -8.79 13.36 4.45
CA THR A 76 -9.06 14.27 5.59
C THR A 76 -8.71 15.72 5.29
N ASN A 77 -7.63 15.99 4.54
CA ASN A 77 -7.21 17.35 4.20
C ASN A 77 -8.07 18.01 3.11
N ASN A 78 -9.01 17.28 2.49
CA ASN A 78 -9.87 17.77 1.42
C ASN A 78 -11.30 18.09 1.90
N GLU A 79 -11.58 17.88 3.19
CA GLU A 79 -12.87 18.17 3.86
C GLU A 79 -12.82 19.44 4.74
N GLU A 80 -11.85 20.34 4.52
CA GLU A 80 -11.76 21.66 5.18
C GLU A 80 -12.08 22.82 4.24
#